data_AF-A0A918PQB3-F1
#
_entry.id   AF-A0A918PQB3-F1
#
_cell.length_a   1.000
_cell.length_b   1.000
_cell.length_c   1.000
_cell.angle_alpha   90.00
_cell.angle_beta   90.00
_cell.angle_gamma   90.00
#
_symmetry.space_group_name_H-M   'P 1'
#
loop_
_entity.id
_entity.type
_entity.pdbx_description
1 polymer ?
#
loop_
_entity_poly.entity_id
_entity_poly.type
_entity_poly.pdbx_seq_one_letter_code
_entity_poly.pdbx_strand_id
1 'polypeptide(L)' 'MVNNILEIAILEMIRQKGEEAFSPLEIIKWIYPQDWCHFEEDILAVSAQMSEKGLIGLDMNGNIHKA' A
#
# COMPACT_ATOMS: atom_id res chain seq x y z
N MET A 1 14.72 -3.27 6.38
CA MET A 1 14.34 -2.19 7.32
C MET A 1 13.30 -1.35 6.60
N VAL A 2 12.10 -1.24 7.17
CA VAL A 2 11.02 -0.42 6.59
C VAL A 2 11.37 1.04 6.86
N ASN A 3 11.70 1.79 5.83
CA ASN A 3 12.30 3.13 5.98
C ASN A 3 11.46 4.23 5.32
N ASN A 4 10.33 3.88 4.71
CA ASN A 4 9.43 4.80 4.02
C ASN A 4 8.05 4.82 4.69
N ILE A 5 7.46 6.01 4.85
CA ILE A 5 6.12 6.21 5.39
C ILE A 5 5.05 5.40 4.63
N LEU A 6 5.20 5.24 3.31
CA LEU A 6 4.26 4.47 2.49
C LEU A 6 4.30 2.97 2.83
N GLU A 7 5.50 2.41 3.04
CA GLU A 7 5.65 1.00 3.42
C GLU A 7 5.02 0.74 4.80
N ILE A 8 5.23 1.66 5.76
CA ILE A 8 4.61 1.57 7.09
C ILE A 8 3.08 1.65 6.97
N ALA A 9 2.57 2.60 6.19
CA ALA A 9 1.14 2.79 6.00
C ALA A 9 0.47 1.58 5.33
N ILE A 10 1.14 0.93 4.38
CA ILE A 10 0.67 -0.33 3.78
C ILE A 10 0.52 -1.41 4.85
N LEU A 11 1.57 -1.67 5.63
CA LEU A 11 1.55 -2.73 6.65
C LEU A 11 0.50 -2.45 7.74
N GLU A 12 0.36 -1.19 8.13
CA GLU A 12 -0.64 -0.78 9.10
C GLU A 12 -2.06 -0.94 8.55
N MET A 13 -2.30 -0.64 7.26
CA MET A 13 -3.59 -0.88 6.63
C MET A 13 -3.91 -2.38 6.51
N ILE A 14 -2.92 -3.24 6.20
CA ILE A 14 -3.07 -4.70 6.27
C ILE A 14 -3.49 -5.13 7.68
N ARG A 15 -2.84 -4.60 8.73
CA ARG A 15 -3.17 -4.92 10.11
C ARG A 15 -4.62 -4.53 10.47
N GLN A 16 -5.12 -3.43 9.93
CA GLN A 16 -6.49 -2.95 10.17
C GLN A 16 -7.55 -3.72 9.37
N LYS A 17 -7.29 -4.01 8.10
CA LYS A 17 -8.21 -4.71 7.18
C LYS A 17 -8.19 -6.25 7.34
N GLY A 18 -7.10 -6.80 7.89
CA GLY A 18 -6.94 -8.23 8.06
C GLY A 18 -6.75 -8.96 6.72
N GLU A 19 -7.76 -9.74 6.32
CA GLU A 19 -7.74 -10.53 5.08
C GLU A 19 -8.44 -9.80 3.91
N GLU A 20 -9.03 -8.62 4.15
CA GLU A 20 -9.67 -7.81 3.11
C GLU A 20 -8.62 -7.08 2.27
N ALA A 21 -8.67 -7.27 0.95
CA ALA A 21 -7.83 -6.55 0.00
C ALA A 21 -8.27 -5.09 -0.14
N PHE A 22 -7.34 -4.20 -0.50
CA PHE A 22 -7.62 -2.77 -0.64
C PHE A 22 -6.73 -2.11 -1.70
N SER A 23 -7.20 -0.98 -2.22
CA SER A 23 -6.48 -0.23 -3.24
C SER A 23 -5.29 0.53 -2.63
N PRO A 24 -4.13 0.61 -3.34
CA PRO A 24 -3.06 1.55 -3.01
C PRO A 24 -3.56 2.99 -2.81
N LEU A 25 -4.59 3.41 -3.56
CA LEU A 25 -5.19 4.75 -3.44
C LEU A 25 -5.87 4.97 -2.09
N GLU A 26 -6.42 3.93 -1.45
CA GLU A 26 -7.01 4.04 -0.12
C GLU A 26 -5.94 4.45 0.91
N ILE A 27 -4.72 3.94 0.77
CA ILE A 27 -3.60 4.27 1.66
C ILE A 27 -3.22 5.74 1.53
N ILE A 28 -2.96 6.22 0.31
CA ILE A 28 -2.54 7.63 0.13
C ILE A 28 -3.64 8.63 0.44
N LYS A 29 -4.92 8.27 0.24
CA LYS A 29 -6.06 9.08 0.71
C LYS A 29 -6.19 9.09 2.23
N TRP A 30 -5.77 8.02 2.91
CA TRP A 30 -5.77 7.95 4.37
C TRP A 30 -4.68 8.85 4.98
N ILE A 31 -3.46 8.83 4.42
CA ILE A 31 -2.32 9.61 4.96
C ILE A 31 -2.27 11.06 4.43
N TYR A 32 -2.72 11.31 3.20
CA TYR A 32 -2.69 12.62 2.53
C TYR A 32 -4.06 12.98 1.94
N PRO A 33 -5.11 13.18 2.76
CA PRO A 33 -6.49 13.29 2.29
C PRO A 33 -6.75 14.43 1.28
N GLN A 34 -5.94 15.50 1.29
CA GLN A 34 -6.08 16.63 0.36
C GLN A 34 -5.15 16.52 -0.85
N ASP A 35 -3.94 15.97 -0.66
CA ASP A 35 -2.85 16.02 -1.64
C ASP A 35 -2.53 14.65 -2.26
N TRP A 36 -3.37 13.64 -2.03
CA TRP A 36 -3.14 12.23 -2.40
C TRP A 36 -2.75 12.04 -3.87
N CYS A 37 -3.29 12.85 -4.78
CA CYS A 37 -3.02 12.75 -6.22
C CYS A 37 -1.54 12.97 -6.58
N HIS A 38 -0.77 13.65 -5.71
CA HIS A 38 0.66 13.84 -5.89
C HIS A 38 1.49 12.58 -5.58
N PHE A 39 0.88 11.55 -4.98
CA PHE A 39 1.59 10.36 -4.47
C PHE A 39 1.14 9.05 -5.14
N GLU A 40 0.34 9.12 -6.21
CA GLU A 40 -0.17 7.92 -6.89
C GLU A 40 0.96 7.06 -7.46
N GLU A 41 1.92 7.66 -8.15
CA GLU A 41 3.06 6.93 -8.72
C GLU A 41 3.93 6.32 -7.62
N ASP A 42 4.14 7.07 -6.54
CA ASP A 42 4.95 6.63 -5.40
C ASP A 42 4.34 5.40 -4.72
N ILE A 43 3.03 5.41 -4.45
CA ILE A 43 2.39 4.27 -3.78
C ILE A 43 2.35 3.03 -4.66
N LEU A 44 2.17 3.18 -5.98
CA LEU A 44 2.22 2.06 -6.91
C LEU A 44 3.62 1.46 -6.97
N ALA A 45 4.66 2.29 -7.07
CA ALA A 45 6.04 1.85 -7.09
C ALA A 45 6.44 1.14 -5.78
N VAL A 46 6.06 1.70 -4.63
CA VAL A 46 6.33 1.09 -3.32
C VAL A 46 5.59 -0.25 -3.17
N SER A 47 4.32 -0.31 -3.56
CA SER A 47 3.52 -1.55 -3.47
C SER A 47 4.12 -2.66 -4.33
N ALA A 48 4.54 -2.36 -5.56
CA ALA A 48 5.22 -3.31 -6.43
C ALA A 48 6.53 -3.82 -5.80
N GLN A 49 7.39 -2.91 -5.30
CA GLN A 49 8.64 -3.29 -4.64
C GLN A 49 8.42 -4.15 -3.38
N MET A 50 7.38 -3.85 -2.59
CA MET A 50 7.03 -4.65 -1.42
C MET A 50 6.52 -6.04 -1.80
N SER A 51 5.77 -6.15 -2.90
CA SER A 51 5.31 -7.44 -3.43
C SER A 51 6.46 -8.28 -3.97
N GLU A 52 7.40 -7.68 -4.71
CA GLU A 52 8.61 -8.36 -5.18
C GLU A 52 9.47 -8.90 -4.02
N LYS A 53 9.48 -8.20 -2.87
CA LYS A 53 10.15 -8.63 -1.64
C LYS A 53 9.36 -9.67 -0.84
N GLY A 54 8.15 -10.02 -1.26
CA GLY A 54 7.26 -10.97 -0.57
C GLY A 54 6.67 -10.43 0.74
N LEU A 55 6.63 -9.11 0.94
CA LEU A 55 6.09 -8.49 2.15
C LEU A 55 4.57 -8.34 2.10
N ILE A 56 4.01 -8.23 0.90
CA ILE A 56 2.58 -8.09 0.62
C ILE A 56 2.21 -8.89 -0.63
N GLY A 57 0.94 -9.24 -0.78
CA GLY A 57 0.38 -9.76 -2.04
C GLY A 57 -0.25 -8.66 -2.87
N LEU A 58 -0.18 -8.80 -4.20
CA LEU A 58 -0.93 -7.99 -5.15
C LEU A 58 -1.85 -8.91 -5.97
N ASP A 59 -3.13 -8.58 -6.02
CA ASP A 59 -4.09 -9.31 -6.86
C ASP A 59 -4.02 -8.86 -8.33
N MET A 60 -4.80 -9.50 -9.20
CA MET A 60 -4.86 -9.18 -10.63
C MET A 60 -5.37 -7.76 -10.95
N ASN A 61 -5.98 -7.07 -9.98
CA ASN A 61 -6.45 -5.70 -10.11
C ASN A 61 -5.47 -4.68 -9.49
N GLY A 62 -4.35 -5.15 -8.94
CA GLY A 62 -3.37 -4.31 -8.24
C GLY A 62 -3.77 -3.94 -6.81
N ASN A 63 -4.76 -4.63 -6.23
CA ASN A 63 -5.08 -4.44 -4.82
C ASN A 63 -4.08 -5.16 -3.93
N ILE A 64 -3.80 -4.54 -2.80
CA ILE A 64 -2.90 -5.05 -1.78
C ILE A 64 -3.69 -5.98 -0.85
N HIS A 65 -3.10 -7.13 -0.54
CA HIS A 65 -3.54 -8.01 0.52
C HIS A 65 -2.34 -8.54 1.30
N LYS A 66 -2.63 -9.21 2.41
CA LYS A 66 -1.62 -9.92 3.20
C LYS A 66 -0.99 -11.03 2.36
N ALA A 67 0.36 -11.08 2.35
CA ALA A 67 1.13 -12.13 1.66
C ALA A 67 0.96 -13.50 2.32
#